data_AF-A0A428YUG3-F1
#
_entry.id   AF-A0A428YUG3-F1
#
_cell.length_a   1.000
_cell.length_b   1.000
_cell.length_c   1.000
_cell.angle_alpha   90.00
_cell.angle_beta   90.00
_cell.angle_gamma   90.00
#
_symmetry.space_group_name_H-M   'P 1'
#
loop_
_entity.id
_entity.type
_entity.pdbx_description
1 polymer ?
#
loop_
_entity_poly.entity_id
_entity_poly.type
_entity_poly.pdbx_seq_one_letter_code
_entity_poly.pdbx_strand_id
1 'polypeptide(L)'
;MRVLLVAPPGAGKGTQGALIATHFDVPHIATGDLLRDHVARQTELGVAVQDHLNRGELVPDAIVLDMVRSAFLEAKQRGGGYVLDGMPRNMTQARALYQVGQSLDMTANVALHLKADDDELTRRLLARAALEHRSDDSEDVIRRRLALYHEVTHPIVDWYGSRGILVSVDAMRPVERVARQILTALEAMRSLVDLVPENARRSVDLTGLGAAFGDA
;
A
#
# COMPACT_ATOMS: atom_id res chain seq x y z
N MET A 1 -10.28 8.78 -7.93
CA MET A 1 -10.12 7.59 -7.07
C MET A 1 -8.94 7.79 -6.13
N ARG A 2 -9.07 7.44 -4.85
CA ARG A 2 -8.02 7.54 -3.83
C ARG A 2 -7.82 6.19 -3.16
N VAL A 3 -6.73 5.50 -3.45
CA VAL A 3 -6.46 4.15 -2.98
C VAL A 3 -5.26 4.15 -2.05
N LEU A 4 -5.36 3.44 -0.94
CA LEU A 4 -4.29 3.19 0.00
C LEU A 4 -3.98 1.69 0.01
N LEU A 5 -2.70 1.31 -0.12
CA LEU A 5 -2.29 -0.09 -0.16
C LEU A 5 -1.82 -0.55 1.23
N VAL A 6 -2.42 -1.63 1.73
CA VAL A 6 -1.97 -2.35 2.93
C VAL A 6 -1.54 -3.74 2.52
N ALA A 7 -0.25 -4.05 2.57
CA ALA A 7 0.22 -5.35 2.09
C ALA A 7 1.56 -5.71 2.72
N PRO A 8 1.82 -7.00 2.98
CA PRO A 8 3.14 -7.41 3.41
C PRO A 8 4.18 -7.19 2.29
N PRO A 9 5.48 -7.08 2.64
CA PRO A 9 6.54 -7.06 1.64
C PRO A 9 6.46 -8.33 0.78
N GLY A 10 6.57 -8.21 -0.55
CA GLY A 10 6.51 -9.34 -1.47
C GLY A 10 5.12 -9.62 -2.06
N ALA A 11 4.05 -9.00 -1.53
CA ALA A 11 2.68 -9.23 -2.01
C ALA A 11 2.34 -8.58 -3.37
N GLY A 12 3.28 -7.85 -3.99
CA GLY A 12 3.06 -7.21 -5.30
C GLY A 12 2.44 -5.80 -5.24
N LYS A 13 2.48 -5.12 -4.08
CA LYS A 13 1.93 -3.77 -3.89
C LYS A 13 2.42 -2.73 -4.92
N GLY A 14 3.71 -2.76 -5.28
CA GLY A 14 4.27 -1.81 -6.26
C GLY A 14 3.73 -2.06 -7.67
N THR A 15 3.68 -3.33 -8.08
CA THR A 15 3.12 -3.75 -9.36
C THR A 15 1.65 -3.38 -9.48
N GLN A 16 0.85 -3.74 -8.49
CA GLN A 16 -0.59 -3.43 -8.49
C GLN A 16 -0.82 -1.92 -8.33
N GLY A 17 -0.03 -1.24 -7.51
CA GLY A 17 -0.12 0.21 -7.30
C GLY A 17 0.12 1.02 -8.56
N ALA A 18 1.17 0.70 -9.32
CA ALA A 18 1.45 1.32 -10.60
C ALA A 18 0.32 1.07 -11.61
N LEU A 19 -0.20 -0.16 -11.67
CA LEU A 19 -1.30 -0.52 -12.55
C LEU A 19 -2.58 0.25 -12.23
N ILE A 20 -2.94 0.36 -10.95
CA ILE A 20 -4.10 1.16 -10.50
C ILE A 20 -3.90 2.64 -10.85
N ALA A 21 -2.71 3.17 -10.59
CA ALA A 21 -2.38 4.57 -10.86
C ALA A 21 -2.52 4.91 -12.36
N THR A 22 -2.00 4.04 -13.23
CA THR A 22 -2.17 4.17 -14.69
C THR A 22 -3.64 4.05 -15.10
N HIS A 23 -4.38 3.07 -14.59
CA HIS A 23 -5.78 2.84 -14.97
C HIS A 23 -6.68 4.03 -14.63
N PHE A 24 -6.50 4.64 -13.45
CA PHE A 24 -7.32 5.77 -13.00
C PHE A 24 -6.72 7.14 -13.35
N ASP A 25 -5.58 7.20 -14.02
CA ASP A 25 -4.82 8.42 -14.32
C ASP A 25 -4.57 9.27 -13.06
N VAL A 26 -3.98 8.66 -12.03
CA VAL A 26 -3.67 9.30 -10.76
C VAL A 26 -2.21 9.10 -10.36
N PRO A 27 -1.61 9.99 -9.55
CA PRO A 27 -0.25 9.81 -9.05
C PRO A 27 -0.09 8.53 -8.21
N HIS A 28 1.01 7.80 -8.44
CA HIS A 28 1.48 6.73 -7.56
C HIS A 28 2.49 7.29 -6.56
N ILE A 29 2.09 7.37 -5.31
CA ILE A 29 2.90 7.88 -4.19
C ILE A 29 3.53 6.69 -3.48
N ALA A 30 4.69 6.25 -3.97
CA ALA A 30 5.44 5.13 -3.38
C ALA A 30 6.51 5.65 -2.40
N THR A 31 6.19 5.73 -1.10
CA THR A 31 7.08 6.35 -0.10
C THR A 31 8.45 5.70 -0.03
N GLY A 32 8.52 4.38 -0.19
CA GLY A 32 9.79 3.66 -0.22
C GLY A 32 10.67 4.02 -1.42
N ASP A 33 10.08 4.25 -2.59
CA ASP A 33 10.83 4.64 -3.79
C ASP A 33 11.29 6.10 -3.68
N LEU A 34 10.44 7.00 -3.15
CA LEU A 34 10.83 8.38 -2.86
C LEU A 34 12.02 8.43 -1.88
N LEU A 35 11.99 7.66 -0.80
CA LEU A 35 13.09 7.59 0.16
C LEU A 35 14.38 7.04 -0.48
N ARG A 36 14.27 6.00 -1.32
CA ARG A 36 15.43 5.46 -2.05
C ARG A 36 16.02 6.45 -3.05
N ASP A 37 15.19 7.19 -3.76
CA ASP A 37 15.63 8.26 -4.65
C ASP A 37 16.39 9.36 -3.87
N HIS A 38 15.90 9.75 -2.69
CA HIS A 38 16.61 10.68 -1.80
C HIS A 38 17.99 10.17 -1.37
N VAL A 39 18.12 8.86 -1.09
CA VAL A 39 19.40 8.20 -0.78
C VAL A 39 20.33 8.19 -2.00
N ALA A 40 19.82 7.80 -3.17
CA ALA A 40 20.59 7.73 -4.41
C ALA A 40 21.15 9.11 -4.82
N ARG A 41 20.35 10.17 -4.60
CA ARG A 41 20.75 11.56 -4.84
C ARG A 41 21.58 12.18 -3.71
N GLN A 42 21.85 11.44 -2.63
CA GLN A 42 22.63 11.90 -1.47
C GLN A 42 22.13 13.21 -0.86
N THR A 43 20.81 13.41 -0.85
CA THR A 43 20.18 14.57 -0.18
C THR A 43 20.35 14.47 1.33
N GLU A 44 20.18 15.59 2.06
CA GLU A 44 20.21 15.60 3.53
C GLU A 44 19.22 14.58 4.12
N LEU A 45 17.99 14.53 3.60
CA LEU A 45 17.01 13.52 3.96
C LEU A 45 17.50 12.09 3.66
N GLY A 46 18.09 11.88 2.48
CA GLY A 46 18.63 10.59 2.07
C GLY A 46 19.70 10.07 3.04
N VAL A 47 20.66 10.93 3.41
CA VAL A 47 21.70 10.60 4.39
C VAL A 47 21.09 10.24 5.74
N ALA A 48 20.07 11.00 6.19
CA ALA A 48 19.42 10.78 7.48
C ALA A 48 18.63 9.45 7.56
N VAL A 49 18.10 8.94 6.44
CA VAL A 49 17.23 7.75 6.42
C VAL A 49 17.91 6.48 5.91
N GLN A 50 19.11 6.59 5.31
CA GLN A 50 19.82 5.49 4.66
C GLN A 50 19.99 4.27 5.59
N ASP A 51 20.40 4.53 6.83
CA ASP A 51 20.65 3.51 7.84
C ASP A 51 19.40 2.70 8.21
N HIS A 52 18.26 3.36 8.34
CA HIS A 52 16.99 2.69 8.61
C HIS A 52 16.61 1.75 7.46
N LEU A 53 16.79 2.20 6.21
CA LEU A 53 16.50 1.40 5.03
C LEU A 53 17.42 0.17 4.94
N ASN A 54 18.72 0.35 5.16
CA ASN A 54 19.70 -0.74 5.14
C ASN A 54 19.41 -1.83 6.19
N ARG A 55 18.86 -1.44 7.35
CA ARG A 55 18.50 -2.37 8.44
C ARG A 55 17.07 -2.94 8.33
N GLY A 56 16.31 -2.53 7.31
CA GLY A 56 14.90 -2.91 7.16
C GLY A 56 13.98 -2.33 8.24
N GLU A 57 14.41 -1.24 8.90
CA GLU A 57 13.65 -0.54 9.94
C GLU A 57 12.67 0.47 9.33
N LEU A 58 11.75 0.95 10.16
CA LEU A 58 10.89 2.07 9.78
C LEU A 58 11.66 3.37 9.93
N VAL A 59 11.58 4.21 8.88
CA VAL A 59 11.95 5.62 8.97
C VAL A 59 11.00 6.32 9.96
N PRO A 60 11.46 7.30 10.76
CA PRO A 60 10.62 8.04 11.69
C PRO A 60 9.32 8.56 11.08
N ASP A 61 8.21 8.36 11.79
CA ASP A 61 6.86 8.66 11.29
C ASP A 61 6.70 10.10 10.79
N ALA A 62 7.30 11.08 11.48
CA ALA A 62 7.20 12.49 11.12
C ALA A 62 7.75 12.78 9.71
N ILE A 63 8.89 12.17 9.37
CA ILE A 63 9.52 12.34 8.05
C ILE A 63 8.60 11.81 6.95
N VAL A 64 8.06 10.60 7.13
CA VAL A 64 7.19 9.97 6.13
C VAL A 64 5.86 10.74 6.00
N LEU A 65 5.31 11.22 7.11
CA LEU A 65 4.09 12.02 7.13
C LEU A 65 4.24 13.34 6.37
N ASP A 66 5.36 14.03 6.53
CA ASP A 66 5.62 15.29 5.82
C ASP A 66 5.79 15.07 4.31
N MET A 67 6.47 13.99 3.91
CA MET A 67 6.56 13.61 2.49
C MET A 67 5.17 13.33 1.89
N VAL A 68 4.32 12.59 2.60
CA VAL A 68 2.97 12.27 2.12
C VAL A 68 2.06 13.49 2.11
N ARG A 69 2.17 14.39 3.09
CA ARG A 69 1.43 15.66 3.10
C ARG A 69 1.74 16.49 1.85
N SER A 70 3.01 16.62 1.49
CA SER A 70 3.43 17.33 0.28
C SER A 70 2.88 16.66 -0.99
N ALA A 71 2.99 15.33 -1.09
CA ALA A 71 2.45 14.58 -2.21
C ALA A 71 0.91 14.69 -2.34
N PHE A 72 0.19 14.77 -1.21
CA PHE A 72 -1.25 15.01 -1.20
C PHE A 72 -1.59 16.38 -1.76
N LEU A 73 -0.88 17.44 -1.35
CA LEU A 73 -1.13 18.79 -1.89
C LEU A 73 -0.93 18.85 -3.40
N GLU A 74 0.13 18.20 -3.93
CA GLU A 74 0.35 18.09 -5.36
C GLU A 74 -0.75 17.29 -6.07
N ALA A 75 -1.13 16.14 -5.51
CA ALA A 75 -2.22 15.33 -6.05
C ALA A 75 -3.56 16.08 -6.05
N LYS A 76 -3.83 16.90 -5.02
CA LYS A 76 -5.02 17.76 -4.96
C LYS A 76 -5.09 18.75 -6.11
N GLN A 77 -3.96 19.37 -6.48
CA GLN A 77 -3.87 20.27 -7.62
C GLN A 77 -4.13 19.57 -8.96
N ARG A 78 -3.93 18.24 -9.02
CA ARG A 78 -4.15 17.38 -10.19
C ARG A 78 -5.51 16.68 -10.19
N GLY A 79 -6.48 17.16 -9.41
CA GLY A 79 -7.83 16.57 -9.34
C GLY A 79 -8.06 15.63 -8.15
N GLY A 80 -7.08 15.48 -7.26
CA GLY A 80 -7.27 14.89 -5.93
C GLY A 80 -7.34 13.37 -5.87
N GLY A 81 -7.03 12.65 -6.95
CA GLY A 81 -6.83 11.20 -6.93
C GLY A 81 -5.40 10.81 -6.55
N TYR A 82 -5.20 9.59 -6.05
CA TYR A 82 -3.86 9.03 -5.77
C TYR A 82 -3.92 7.51 -5.55
N VAL A 83 -2.76 6.87 -5.66
CA VAL A 83 -2.46 5.56 -5.07
C VAL A 83 -1.32 5.71 -4.09
N LEU A 84 -1.55 5.45 -2.80
CA LEU A 84 -0.53 5.52 -1.76
C LEU A 84 0.02 4.13 -1.48
N ASP A 85 1.33 3.96 -1.69
CA ASP A 85 2.06 2.72 -1.48
C ASP A 85 3.19 2.91 -0.46
N GLY A 86 3.23 2.05 0.55
CA GLY A 86 4.30 2.00 1.54
C GLY A 86 4.02 2.78 2.83
N MET A 87 2.86 3.40 2.96
CA MET A 87 2.30 4.01 4.17
C MET A 87 0.78 3.76 4.21
N PRO A 88 0.16 3.54 5.38
CA PRO A 88 0.74 3.43 6.73
C PRO A 88 1.36 2.05 6.99
N ARG A 89 2.36 2.02 7.87
CA ARG A 89 3.03 0.79 8.34
C ARG A 89 2.77 0.48 9.81
N ASN A 90 2.17 1.40 10.55
CA ASN A 90 1.72 1.17 11.92
C ASN A 90 0.43 1.98 12.19
N MET A 91 -0.21 1.73 13.33
CA MET A 91 -1.45 2.41 13.72
C MET A 91 -1.29 3.91 13.97
N THR A 92 -0.12 4.38 14.42
CA THR A 92 0.18 5.80 14.60
C THR A 92 0.15 6.53 13.26
N GLN A 93 0.84 5.98 12.25
CA GLN A 93 0.82 6.47 10.88
C GLN A 93 -0.59 6.42 10.29
N ALA A 94 -1.36 5.36 10.51
CA ALA A 94 -2.73 5.23 9.96
C ALA A 94 -3.65 6.34 10.48
N ARG A 95 -3.60 6.63 11.79
CA ARG A 95 -4.37 7.72 12.41
C ARG A 95 -3.91 9.09 11.92
N ALA A 96 -2.60 9.34 11.91
CA ALA A 96 -2.04 10.61 11.46
C ALA A 96 -2.36 10.87 9.98
N LEU A 97 -2.22 9.86 9.11
CA LEU A 97 -2.58 9.95 7.70
C LEU A 97 -4.06 10.28 7.51
N TYR A 98 -4.94 9.67 8.29
CA TYR A 98 -6.37 9.97 8.24
C TYR A 98 -6.67 11.42 8.65
N GLN A 99 -6.00 11.94 9.69
CA GLN A 99 -6.13 13.35 10.09
C GLN A 99 -5.63 14.31 9.00
N VAL A 100 -4.48 14.01 8.38
CA VAL A 100 -3.97 14.76 7.21
C VAL A 100 -5.01 14.73 6.09
N GLY A 101 -5.49 13.54 5.74
CA GLY A 101 -6.54 13.34 4.74
C GLY A 101 -7.79 14.16 5.03
N GLN A 102 -8.31 14.17 6.26
CA GLN A 102 -9.48 14.97 6.64
C GLN A 102 -9.22 16.47 6.45
N SER A 103 -8.07 16.97 6.94
CA SER A 103 -7.73 18.40 6.84
C SER A 103 -7.59 18.90 5.40
N LEU A 104 -7.24 18.01 4.47
CA LEU A 104 -7.04 18.32 3.07
C LEU A 104 -8.21 17.89 2.18
N ASP A 105 -9.26 17.27 2.73
CA ASP A 105 -10.31 16.59 1.95
C ASP A 105 -9.73 15.57 0.95
N MET A 106 -8.85 14.70 1.46
CA MET A 106 -8.06 13.70 0.73
C MET A 106 -8.05 12.33 1.41
N THR A 107 -9.07 12.03 2.22
CA THR A 107 -9.23 10.69 2.80
C THR A 107 -9.33 9.63 1.70
N ALA A 108 -8.80 8.43 1.98
CA ALA A 108 -8.82 7.33 1.04
C ALA A 108 -10.26 6.87 0.79
N ASN A 109 -10.57 6.53 -0.46
CA ASN A 109 -11.83 5.92 -0.83
C ASN A 109 -11.82 4.42 -0.53
N VAL A 110 -10.66 3.78 -0.74
CA VAL A 110 -10.44 2.35 -0.56
C VAL A 110 -9.11 2.10 0.12
N ALA A 111 -9.11 1.23 1.12
CA ALA A 111 -7.91 0.57 1.64
C ALA A 111 -7.83 -0.83 0.99
N LEU A 112 -6.92 -1.00 0.04
CA LEU A 112 -6.72 -2.26 -0.67
C LEU A 112 -5.71 -3.13 0.09
N HIS A 113 -6.18 -4.27 0.55
CA HIS A 113 -5.39 -5.27 1.25
C HIS A 113 -5.02 -6.43 0.32
N LEU A 114 -3.72 -6.70 0.19
CA LEU A 114 -3.21 -7.86 -0.55
C LEU A 114 -2.80 -8.94 0.44
N LYS A 115 -3.51 -10.08 0.41
CA LYS A 115 -3.25 -11.23 1.28
C LYS A 115 -2.40 -12.26 0.55
N ALA A 116 -1.33 -12.73 1.18
CA ALA A 116 -0.51 -13.83 0.69
C ALA A 116 0.18 -14.52 1.88
N ASP A 117 0.55 -15.77 1.69
CA ASP A 117 1.18 -16.59 2.73
C ASP A 117 2.69 -16.31 2.82
N ASP A 118 3.24 -16.36 4.03
CA ASP A 118 4.63 -15.99 4.33
C ASP A 118 5.67 -16.78 3.52
N ASP A 119 5.40 -18.06 3.22
CA ASP A 119 6.30 -18.90 2.42
C ASP A 119 6.42 -18.36 0.98
N GLU A 120 5.29 -17.99 0.38
CA GLU A 120 5.26 -17.41 -0.97
C GLU A 120 5.85 -15.99 -0.97
N LEU A 121 5.58 -15.19 0.06
CA LEU A 121 6.16 -13.86 0.21
C LEU A 121 7.69 -13.93 0.30
N THR A 122 8.21 -14.85 1.11
CA THR A 122 9.65 -15.10 1.24
C THR A 122 10.25 -15.53 -0.08
N ARG A 123 9.64 -16.50 -0.77
CA ARG A 123 10.07 -16.95 -2.09
C ARG A 123 10.15 -15.80 -3.11
N ARG A 124 9.12 -14.94 -3.16
CA ARG A 124 9.08 -13.77 -4.06
C ARG A 124 10.16 -12.74 -3.73
N LEU A 125 10.38 -12.46 -2.44
CA LEU A 125 11.38 -11.48 -2.00
C LEU A 125 12.81 -11.95 -2.31
N LEU A 126 13.12 -13.24 -2.09
CA LEU A 126 14.42 -13.81 -2.46
C LEU A 126 14.65 -13.79 -3.98
N ALA A 127 13.63 -14.15 -4.77
CA ALA A 127 13.72 -14.06 -6.23
C ALA A 127 13.96 -12.61 -6.70
N ARG A 128 13.30 -11.63 -6.06
CA ARG A 128 13.51 -10.22 -6.36
C ARG A 128 14.91 -9.74 -6.00
N ALA A 129 15.44 -10.15 -4.84
CA ALA A 129 16.80 -9.80 -4.43
C ALA A 129 17.84 -10.23 -5.48
N ALA A 130 17.66 -11.44 -6.03
CA ALA A 130 18.53 -11.99 -7.06
C ALA A 130 18.44 -11.24 -8.41
N LEU A 131 17.24 -10.76 -8.78
CA LEU A 131 17.00 -10.10 -10.07
C LEU A 131 17.26 -8.60 -10.05
N GLU A 132 16.92 -7.91 -8.96
CA GLU A 132 16.95 -6.44 -8.86
C GLU A 132 18.16 -5.90 -8.09
N HIS A 133 19.07 -6.77 -7.62
CA HIS A 133 20.22 -6.41 -6.78
C HIS A 133 19.86 -5.51 -5.59
N ARG A 134 18.70 -5.76 -4.98
CA ARG A 134 18.27 -5.05 -3.76
C ARG A 134 19.12 -5.48 -2.57
N SER A 135 20.03 -4.60 -2.15
CA SER A 135 20.93 -4.84 -1.01
C SER A 135 20.21 -5.00 0.33
N ASP A 136 18.95 -4.58 0.42
CA ASP A 136 18.08 -4.68 1.61
C ASP A 136 17.14 -5.90 1.61
N ASP A 137 17.22 -6.81 0.62
CA ASP A 137 16.40 -8.04 0.57
C ASP A 137 17.25 -9.30 0.93
N SER A 138 18.03 -9.26 2.02
CA SER A 138 18.64 -10.48 2.59
C SER A 138 17.60 -11.31 3.37
N GLU A 139 17.86 -12.61 3.58
CA GLU A 139 16.91 -13.49 4.29
C GLU A 139 16.55 -12.95 5.68
N ASP A 140 17.54 -12.48 6.45
CA ASP A 140 17.33 -11.89 7.78
C ASP A 140 16.47 -10.62 7.71
N VAL A 141 16.71 -9.76 6.71
CA VAL A 141 15.92 -8.53 6.53
C VAL A 141 14.50 -8.86 6.08
N ILE A 142 14.33 -9.84 5.20
CA ILE A 142 13.01 -10.33 4.77
C ILE A 142 12.22 -10.82 5.98
N ARG A 143 12.82 -11.69 6.81
CA ARG A 143 12.19 -12.23 8.01
C ARG A 143 11.80 -11.11 8.98
N ARG A 144 12.69 -10.15 9.22
CA ARG A 144 12.41 -8.98 10.07
C ARG A 144 11.25 -8.15 9.55
N ARG A 145 11.18 -7.90 8.23
CA ARG A 145 10.11 -7.11 7.61
C ARG A 145 8.76 -7.81 7.65
N LEU A 146 8.72 -9.13 7.49
CA LEU A 146 7.49 -9.92 7.63
C LEU A 146 7.02 -9.95 9.10
N ALA A 147 7.93 -10.20 10.05
CA ALA A 147 7.61 -10.16 11.48
C ALA A 147 7.04 -8.80 11.90
N LEU A 148 7.69 -7.72 11.47
CA LEU A 148 7.22 -6.36 11.73
C LEU A 148 5.84 -6.11 11.11
N TYR A 149 5.59 -6.57 9.88
CA TYR A 149 4.27 -6.44 9.26
C TYR A 149 3.17 -7.07 10.13
N HIS A 150 3.38 -8.30 10.58
CA HIS A 150 2.40 -9.02 11.40
C HIS A 150 2.17 -8.36 12.76
N GLU A 151 3.24 -7.87 13.40
CA GLU A 151 3.16 -7.26 14.72
C GLU A 151 2.53 -5.86 14.69
N VAL A 152 2.95 -5.00 13.76
CA VAL A 152 2.60 -3.56 13.82
C VAL A 152 1.73 -3.07 12.67
N THR A 153 1.78 -3.72 11.50
CA THR A 153 1.04 -3.28 10.31
C THR A 153 -0.32 -3.97 10.20
N HIS A 154 -0.42 -5.26 10.52
CA HIS A 154 -1.66 -6.04 10.40
C HIS A 154 -2.87 -5.39 11.11
N PRO A 155 -2.77 -4.79 12.32
CA PRO A 155 -3.92 -4.13 12.97
C PRO A 155 -4.58 -3.02 12.16
N ILE A 156 -3.88 -2.47 11.15
CA ILE A 156 -4.41 -1.46 10.23
C ILE A 156 -5.55 -2.05 9.36
N VAL A 157 -5.46 -3.34 9.03
CA VAL A 157 -6.49 -4.05 8.24
C VAL A 157 -7.82 -4.00 8.96
N ASP A 158 -7.86 -4.39 10.24
CA ASP A 158 -9.08 -4.36 11.07
C ASP A 158 -9.62 -2.93 11.23
N TRP A 159 -8.71 -1.96 11.38
CA TRP A 159 -9.07 -0.56 11.53
C TRP A 159 -9.74 0.01 10.28
N TYR A 160 -9.27 -0.32 9.08
CA TYR A 160 -9.96 0.06 7.84
C TYR A 160 -11.19 -0.82 7.56
N GLY A 161 -11.20 -2.07 8.02
CA GLY A 161 -12.36 -2.95 7.97
C GLY A 161 -13.57 -2.36 8.69
N SER A 162 -13.38 -1.90 9.93
CA SER A 162 -14.44 -1.24 10.72
C SER A 162 -14.97 0.07 10.10
N ARG A 163 -14.26 0.66 9.12
CA ARG A 163 -14.69 1.87 8.37
C ARG A 163 -15.43 1.55 7.07
N GLY A 164 -15.53 0.28 6.71
CA GLY A 164 -16.24 -0.14 5.51
C GLY A 164 -15.56 0.24 4.19
N ILE A 165 -14.27 0.61 4.21
CA ILE A 165 -13.51 0.96 2.99
C ILE A 165 -12.45 -0.08 2.63
N LEU A 166 -12.31 -1.15 3.42
CA LEU A 166 -11.37 -2.23 3.15
C LEU A 166 -11.86 -3.10 1.98
N VAL A 167 -10.97 -3.33 1.01
CA VAL A 167 -11.12 -4.35 -0.03
C VAL A 167 -9.96 -5.33 0.11
N SER A 168 -10.23 -6.62 0.36
CA SER A 168 -9.18 -7.65 0.46
C SER A 168 -9.12 -8.52 -0.78
N VAL A 169 -7.91 -8.80 -1.28
CA VAL A 169 -7.66 -9.60 -2.49
C VAL A 169 -6.60 -10.66 -2.21
N ASP A 170 -6.81 -11.86 -2.72
CA ASP A 170 -5.83 -12.94 -2.69
C ASP A 170 -4.71 -12.67 -3.71
N ALA A 171 -3.51 -12.37 -3.21
CA ALA A 171 -2.31 -12.10 -3.98
C ALA A 171 -1.46 -13.37 -4.29
N MET A 172 -1.96 -14.56 -3.94
CA MET A 172 -1.37 -15.85 -4.34
C MET A 172 -1.69 -16.21 -5.80
N ARG A 173 -2.67 -15.56 -6.41
CA ARG A 173 -3.09 -15.78 -7.80
C ARG A 173 -2.10 -15.14 -8.80
N PRO A 174 -2.14 -15.53 -10.10
CA PRO A 174 -1.36 -14.87 -11.14
C PRO A 174 -1.61 -13.35 -11.19
N VAL A 175 -0.56 -12.58 -11.49
CA VAL A 175 -0.56 -11.11 -11.38
C VAL A 175 -1.69 -10.45 -12.18
N GLU A 176 -2.03 -10.99 -13.34
CA GLU A 176 -3.10 -10.49 -14.22
C GLU A 176 -4.49 -10.75 -13.63
N ARG A 177 -4.65 -11.87 -12.90
CA ARG A 177 -5.91 -12.21 -12.22
C ARG A 177 -6.13 -11.31 -11.02
N VAL A 178 -5.07 -11.09 -10.23
CA VAL A 178 -5.07 -10.14 -9.10
C VAL A 178 -5.40 -8.74 -9.61
N ALA A 179 -4.74 -8.28 -10.68
CA ALA A 179 -4.99 -6.98 -11.28
C ALA A 179 -6.44 -6.82 -11.73
N ARG A 180 -7.00 -7.81 -12.44
CA ARG A 180 -8.40 -7.78 -12.89
C ARG A 180 -9.37 -7.67 -11.71
N GLN A 181 -9.19 -8.50 -10.67
CA GLN A 181 -10.05 -8.46 -9.48
C GLN A 181 -10.00 -7.11 -8.77
N ILE A 182 -8.79 -6.55 -8.62
CA ILE A 182 -8.60 -5.22 -8.03
C ILE A 182 -9.33 -4.16 -8.85
N LEU A 183 -9.08 -4.08 -10.16
CA LEU A 183 -9.69 -3.05 -11.01
C LEU A 183 -11.21 -3.16 -11.03
N THR A 184 -11.76 -4.36 -11.14
CA THR A 184 -13.22 -4.57 -11.07
C THR A 184 -13.80 -4.07 -9.75
N ALA A 185 -13.16 -4.39 -8.62
CA ALA A 185 -13.63 -3.93 -7.32
C ALA A 185 -13.51 -2.42 -7.15
N LEU A 186 -12.41 -1.82 -7.61
CA LEU A 186 -12.21 -0.38 -7.53
C LEU A 186 -13.19 0.39 -8.42
N GLU A 187 -13.52 -0.08 -9.62
CA GLU A 187 -14.55 0.54 -10.46
C GLU A 187 -15.94 0.45 -9.81
N ALA A 188 -16.29 -0.69 -9.21
CA ALA A 188 -17.54 -0.81 -8.44
C ALA A 188 -17.57 0.17 -7.25
N MET A 189 -16.46 0.29 -6.53
CA MET A 189 -16.33 1.24 -5.41
C MET A 189 -16.38 2.69 -5.87
N ARG A 190 -15.84 3.02 -7.05
CA ARG A 190 -15.88 4.37 -7.61
C ARG A 190 -17.30 4.89 -7.70
N SER A 191 -18.23 4.08 -8.21
CA SER A 191 -19.64 4.44 -8.30
C SER A 191 -20.30 4.61 -6.93
N LEU A 192 -19.84 3.87 -5.91
CA LEU A 192 -20.40 3.93 -4.55
C LEU A 192 -19.88 5.10 -3.73
N VAL A 193 -18.65 5.56 -3.96
CA VAL A 193 -18.03 6.66 -3.21
C VAL A 193 -18.86 7.95 -3.32
N ASP A 194 -19.43 8.20 -4.49
CA ASP A 194 -20.25 9.40 -4.77
C ASP A 194 -21.70 9.26 -4.27
N LEU A 195 -22.19 8.02 -4.07
CA LEU A 195 -23.61 7.73 -3.82
C LEU A 195 -23.91 7.26 -2.40
N VAL A 196 -22.92 6.73 -1.69
CA VAL A 196 -23.10 6.08 -0.38
C VAL A 196 -22.27 6.80 0.69
N PRO A 197 -22.92 7.35 1.74
CA PRO A 197 -22.24 7.94 2.89
C PRO A 197 -21.26 6.97 3.55
N GLU A 198 -20.15 7.50 4.09
CA GLU A 198 -19.06 6.68 4.67
C GLU A 198 -19.55 5.68 5.74
N ASN A 199 -20.50 6.11 6.58
CA ASN A 199 -21.07 5.27 7.65
C ASN A 199 -21.98 4.13 7.16
N ALA A 200 -22.38 4.13 5.88
CA ALA A 200 -23.22 3.10 5.28
C ALA A 200 -22.41 2.10 4.42
N ARG A 201 -21.11 2.33 4.23
CA ARG A 201 -20.24 1.46 3.43
C ARG A 201 -19.91 0.17 4.21
N ARG A 202 -19.69 -0.91 3.48
CA ARG A 202 -19.27 -2.22 4.02
C ARG A 202 -18.01 -2.68 3.31
N SER A 203 -17.10 -3.29 4.06
CA SER A 203 -15.91 -3.90 3.51
C SER A 203 -16.24 -5.04 2.56
N VAL A 204 -15.36 -5.23 1.58
CA VAL A 204 -15.48 -6.26 0.55
C VAL A 204 -14.31 -7.23 0.67
N ASP A 205 -14.61 -8.51 0.85
CA ASP A 205 -13.59 -9.56 0.84
C ASP A 205 -13.71 -10.38 -0.45
N LEU A 206 -12.69 -10.27 -1.31
CA LEU A 206 -12.61 -11.00 -2.58
C LEU A 206 -11.78 -12.27 -2.46
N THR A 207 -11.19 -12.57 -1.30
CA THR A 207 -10.27 -13.71 -1.15
C THR A 207 -10.96 -15.06 -1.37
N GLY A 208 -12.27 -15.17 -1.10
CA GLY A 208 -13.07 -16.37 -1.37
C GLY A 208 -13.66 -16.46 -2.78
N LEU A 209 -13.55 -15.42 -3.61
CA LEU A 209 -14.24 -15.36 -4.91
C LEU A 209 -13.58 -16.20 -6.00
N GLY A 210 -12.34 -16.65 -5.84
CA GLY A 210 -11.71 -17.58 -6.80
C GLY A 210 -12.56 -18.85 -7.01
N ALA A 211 -13.17 -19.38 -5.95
CA ALA A 211 -14.09 -20.51 -6.04
C ALA A 211 -15.39 -20.15 -6.79
N ALA A 212 -15.88 -18.92 -6.66
CA ALA A 212 -17.10 -18.45 -7.32
C ALA A 212 -16.93 -18.17 -8.82
N PHE A 213 -15.70 -17.90 -9.28
CA PHE A 213 -15.37 -17.70 -10.69
C PHE A 213 -14.91 -18.98 -11.41
N GLY A 214 -15.11 -20.16 -10.79
CA GLY A 214 -14.95 -21.47 -11.43
C GLY A 214 -13.51 -21.99 -11.47
N ASP A 215 -12.66 -21.57 -10.54
CA ASP A 215 -11.29 -22.08 -10.45
C ASP A 215 -11.29 -23.44 -9.71
N ALA A 216 -11.31 -24.53 -10.49
CA ALA A 216 -10.82 -25.85 -10.11
C ALA A 216 -9.31 -25.96 -10.38
#